data_AF-A0A7K4JRD2-F1
#
_entry.id   AF-A0A7K4JRD2-F1
#
_cell.length_a   1.000
_cell.length_b   1.000
_cell.length_c   1.000
_cell.angle_alpha   90.00
_cell.angle_beta   90.00
_cell.angle_gamma   90.00
#
_symmetry.space_group_name_H-M   'P 1'
#
loop_
_entity.id
_entity.type
_entity.pdbx_description
1 polymer ?
#
loop_
_entity_poly.entity_id
_entity_poly.type
_entity_poly.pdbx_seq_one_letter_code
_entity_poly.pdbx_strand_id
1 'polypeptide(L)'
;ARCLPLPATLRRAISAALRRAAATTVPAPALALLAAGGRLVTAARQRAMAEGGRLCASDLHLLLNLLASGAGAGEVWTPVCLPRFNPDGYFYAYAATLGDEEDDGSGDGGGRGVTLILLSTEREGFYAAAACRRRLEETLRAQGWLRELAAALRAGAGYGPARPGAPELRHFLYKPLEGPEEMQQLPQFT
;
A
#
# COMPACT_ATOMS: atom_id res chain seq x y z
N ALA A 1 -11.87 -1.51 -0.62
CA ALA A 1 -10.60 -2.13 -0.20
C ALA A 1 -10.61 -2.41 1.30
N ARG A 2 -10.17 -3.59 1.75
CA ARG A 2 -10.06 -3.93 3.18
C ARG A 2 -8.63 -3.69 3.66
N CYS A 3 -8.45 -3.11 4.84
CA CYS A 3 -7.12 -3.01 5.46
C CYS A 3 -6.74 -4.33 6.15
N LEU A 4 -5.45 -4.68 6.15
CA LEU A 4 -4.94 -5.80 6.93
C LEU A 4 -4.99 -5.42 8.42
N PRO A 5 -5.64 -6.17 9.32
CA PRO A 5 -5.61 -5.89 10.76
C PRO A 5 -4.19 -6.07 11.31
N LEU A 6 -3.63 -5.02 11.90
CA LEU A 6 -2.26 -4.99 12.44
C LEU A 6 -2.23 -4.12 13.71
N PRO A 7 -1.32 -4.40 14.67
CA PRO A 7 -1.04 -3.50 15.77
C PRO A 7 -0.71 -2.08 15.26
N ALA A 8 -1.22 -1.06 15.94
CA ALA A 8 -1.03 0.34 15.54
C ALA A 8 0.44 0.74 15.49
N THR A 9 1.24 0.23 16.43
CA THR A 9 2.69 0.43 16.50
C THR A 9 3.40 -0.13 15.28
N LEU A 10 3.13 -1.38 14.91
CA LEU A 10 3.66 -2.03 13.71
C LEU A 10 3.25 -1.27 12.44
N ARG A 11 1.97 -0.92 12.29
CA ARG A 11 1.51 -0.15 11.12
C ARG A 11 2.22 1.20 11.01
N ARG A 12 2.39 1.93 12.12
CA ARG A 12 3.10 3.22 12.14
C ARG A 12 4.57 3.06 11.74
N ALA A 13 5.24 2.02 12.24
CA ALA A 13 6.63 1.73 11.91
C ALA A 13 6.80 1.40 10.41
N ILE A 14 5.98 0.50 9.87
CA ILE A 14 5.96 0.17 8.43
C ILE A 14 5.65 1.40 7.59
N SER A 15 4.66 2.20 7.98
CA SER A 15 4.28 3.43 7.28
C SER A 15 5.42 4.46 7.26
N ALA A 16 6.18 4.58 8.36
CA ALA A 16 7.34 5.44 8.42
C ALA A 16 8.49 4.92 7.52
N ALA A 17 8.71 3.61 7.47
CA ALA A 17 9.69 3.00 6.56
C ALA A 17 9.34 3.21 5.09
N LEU A 18 8.06 3.00 4.70
CA LEU A 18 7.58 3.26 3.36
C LEU A 18 7.79 4.73 2.95
N ARG A 19 7.42 5.67 3.83
CA ARG A 19 7.63 7.10 3.58
C ARG A 19 9.10 7.45 3.40
N ARG A 20 9.99 6.92 4.24
CA ARG A 20 11.44 7.17 4.12
C ARG A 20 12.00 6.61 2.82
N ALA A 21 11.65 5.38 2.45
CA ALA A 21 12.10 4.76 1.21
C ALA A 21 11.61 5.53 -0.03
N ALA A 22 10.34 5.96 -0.03
CA ALA A 22 9.78 6.78 -1.08
C ALA A 22 10.46 8.16 -1.17
N ALA A 23 10.70 8.82 -0.03
CA ALA A 23 11.32 10.15 0.03
C ALA A 23 12.79 10.17 -0.42
N THR A 24 13.54 9.08 -0.24
CA THR A 24 14.92 8.95 -0.74
C THR A 24 15.01 8.50 -2.19
N THR A 25 13.87 8.22 -2.83
CA THR A 25 13.83 7.84 -4.25
C THR A 25 13.81 9.10 -5.10
N VAL A 26 14.65 9.11 -6.15
CA VAL A 26 14.73 10.22 -7.10
C VAL A 26 14.54 9.65 -8.51
N PRO A 27 13.51 10.06 -9.26
CA PRO A 27 12.39 10.92 -8.84
C PRO A 27 11.54 10.26 -7.74
N ALA A 28 10.96 11.06 -6.85
CA ALA A 28 10.09 10.53 -5.80
C ALA A 28 8.74 10.08 -6.39
N PRO A 29 8.18 8.96 -5.92
CA PRO A 29 6.91 8.45 -6.44
C PRO A 29 5.72 9.31 -5.95
N ALA A 30 4.76 9.57 -6.83
CA ALA A 30 3.53 10.29 -6.53
C ALA A 30 2.71 9.60 -5.43
N LEU A 31 2.70 8.26 -5.47
CA LEU A 31 2.03 7.40 -4.49
C LEU A 31 2.86 6.14 -4.27
N ALA A 32 2.93 5.68 -3.03
CA ALA A 32 3.46 4.38 -2.65
C ALA A 32 2.40 3.63 -1.83
N LEU A 33 2.13 2.37 -2.19
CA LEU A 33 1.10 1.54 -1.59
C LEU A 33 1.71 0.20 -1.19
N LEU A 34 1.62 -0.16 0.08
CA LEU A 34 1.98 -1.49 0.56
C LEU A 34 0.71 -2.27 0.88
N ALA A 35 0.59 -3.45 0.30
CA ALA A 35 -0.51 -4.38 0.53
C ALA A 35 0.03 -5.77 0.88
N ALA A 36 -0.82 -6.62 1.44
CA ALA A 36 -0.51 -8.02 1.65
C ALA A 36 -1.79 -8.83 1.47
N GLY A 37 -1.73 -9.89 0.66
CA GLY A 37 -2.90 -10.71 0.31
C GLY A 37 -4.11 -9.88 -0.15
N GLY A 38 -3.88 -8.92 -1.05
CA GLY A 38 -4.92 -8.00 -1.57
C GLY A 38 -5.48 -7.00 -0.56
N ARG A 39 -4.93 -6.91 0.65
CA ARG A 39 -5.38 -6.01 1.72
C ARG A 39 -4.38 -4.88 1.96
N LEU A 40 -4.90 -3.68 2.18
CA LEU A 40 -4.07 -2.49 2.40
C LEU A 40 -3.33 -2.55 3.75
N VAL A 41 -2.00 -2.43 3.72
CA VAL A 41 -1.17 -2.25 4.92
C VAL A 41 -1.01 -0.76 5.21
N THR A 42 -0.50 0.00 4.24
CA THR A 42 -0.32 1.45 4.38
C THR A 42 -0.10 2.09 3.01
N ALA A 43 -0.31 3.41 2.93
CA ALA A 43 -0.04 4.21 1.75
C ALA A 43 0.75 5.46 2.15
N ALA A 44 1.57 5.97 1.24
CA ALA A 44 2.26 7.24 1.35
C ALA A 44 2.10 8.01 0.03
N ARG A 45 1.99 9.34 0.09
CA ARG A 45 1.80 10.19 -1.07
C ARG A 45 2.75 11.39 -1.01
N GLN A 46 3.22 11.86 -2.15
CA GLN A 46 3.90 13.15 -2.23
C GLN A 46 2.96 14.30 -1.86
N ARG A 47 3.48 15.26 -1.08
CA ARG A 47 2.72 16.41 -0.56
C ARG A 47 2.29 17.37 -1.66
N ALA A 48 3.11 17.58 -2.69
CA ALA A 48 2.76 18.43 -3.84
C ALA A 48 1.53 17.92 -4.60
N MET A 49 1.27 16.61 -4.57
CA MET A 49 0.06 16.02 -5.13
C MET A 49 -1.08 15.97 -4.13
N ALA A 50 -0.87 16.22 -2.83
CA ALA A 50 -1.92 16.13 -1.82
C ALA A 50 -3.09 17.11 -2.04
N GLU A 51 -2.85 18.22 -2.74
CA GLU A 51 -3.88 19.19 -3.14
C GLU A 51 -4.66 18.73 -4.38
N GLY A 52 -4.05 17.91 -5.26
CA GLY A 52 -4.64 17.39 -6.49
C GLY A 52 -5.32 16.04 -6.28
N GLY A 53 -6.54 16.02 -5.75
CA GLY A 53 -7.45 14.86 -5.77
C GLY A 53 -7.16 13.80 -4.70
N ARG A 54 -8.21 13.24 -4.07
CA ARG A 54 -8.10 12.20 -3.03
C ARG A 54 -8.02 10.82 -3.67
N LEU A 55 -7.11 9.95 -3.21
CA LEU A 55 -7.15 8.53 -3.61
C LEU A 55 -8.47 7.92 -3.10
N CYS A 56 -9.42 7.75 -4.01
CA CYS A 56 -10.75 7.28 -3.67
C CYS A 56 -10.77 5.74 -3.58
N ALA A 57 -11.88 5.20 -3.07
CA ALA A 57 -12.04 3.76 -2.93
C ALA A 57 -11.98 3.03 -4.29
N SER A 58 -12.48 3.64 -5.36
CA SER A 58 -12.48 3.09 -6.72
C SER A 58 -11.07 2.99 -7.29
N ASP A 59 -10.29 4.06 -7.21
CA ASP A 59 -8.90 4.08 -7.68
C ASP A 59 -8.01 3.13 -6.87
N LEU A 60 -8.22 3.04 -5.56
CA LEU A 60 -7.55 2.06 -4.72
C LEU A 60 -7.91 0.62 -5.12
N HIS A 61 -9.15 0.37 -5.52
CA HIS A 61 -9.56 -0.95 -6.00
C HIS A 61 -8.85 -1.32 -7.31
N LEU A 62 -8.72 -0.37 -8.25
CA LEU A 62 -7.96 -0.57 -9.49
C LEU A 62 -6.51 -0.95 -9.19
N LEU A 63 -5.84 -0.23 -8.28
CA LEU A 63 -4.46 -0.53 -7.89
C LEU A 63 -4.32 -1.91 -7.24
N LEU A 64 -5.24 -2.30 -6.36
CA LEU A 64 -5.20 -3.63 -5.74
C LEU A 64 -5.47 -4.75 -6.74
N ASN A 65 -6.34 -4.53 -7.71
CA ASN A 65 -6.58 -5.50 -8.78
C ASN A 65 -5.36 -5.62 -9.70
N LEU A 66 -4.67 -4.51 -9.97
CA LEU A 66 -3.40 -4.53 -10.71
C LEU A 66 -2.34 -5.38 -9.99
N LEU A 67 -2.23 -5.28 -8.66
CA LEU A 67 -1.35 -6.15 -7.87
C LEU A 67 -1.74 -7.62 -7.99
N ALA A 68 -3.03 -7.93 -7.93
CA ALA A 68 -3.52 -9.30 -7.97
C ALA A 68 -3.36 -9.96 -9.36
N SER A 69 -3.42 -9.19 -10.45
CA SER A 69 -3.36 -9.70 -11.81
C SER A 69 -1.99 -9.56 -12.47
N GLY A 70 -1.17 -8.60 -12.04
CA GLY A 70 0.06 -8.22 -12.74
C GLY A 70 1.33 -8.81 -12.13
N ALA A 71 1.41 -8.94 -10.80
CA ALA A 71 2.65 -9.30 -10.11
C ALA A 71 2.89 -10.81 -10.01
N GLY A 72 2.66 -11.58 -11.09
CA GLY A 72 3.16 -12.95 -11.16
C GLY A 72 4.69 -12.95 -11.05
N ALA A 73 5.26 -13.76 -10.15
CA ALA A 73 6.67 -14.10 -9.93
C ALA A 73 7.76 -13.03 -10.17
N GLY A 74 7.45 -11.73 -10.14
CA GLY A 74 8.38 -10.70 -10.58
C GLY A 74 7.88 -9.26 -10.40
N GLU A 75 8.46 -8.36 -11.19
CA GLU A 75 8.21 -6.92 -11.17
C GLU A 75 7.49 -6.50 -12.47
N VAL A 76 6.48 -5.65 -12.36
CA VAL A 76 5.74 -5.08 -13.49
C VAL A 76 5.93 -3.58 -13.55
N TRP A 77 6.06 -3.06 -14.76
CA TRP A 77 6.05 -1.62 -15.08
C TRP A 77 5.04 -1.36 -16.17
N THR A 78 3.93 -0.70 -15.82
CA THR A 78 2.81 -0.50 -16.76
C THR A 78 2.14 0.85 -16.56
N PRO A 79 1.67 1.51 -17.63
CA PRO A 79 0.85 2.70 -17.48
C PRO A 79 -0.49 2.37 -16.80
N VAL A 80 -0.95 3.25 -15.92
CA VAL A 80 -2.24 3.14 -15.23
C VAL A 80 -2.95 4.50 -15.17
N CYS A 81 -4.24 4.49 -15.47
CA CYS A 81 -5.10 5.66 -15.29
C CYS A 81 -5.82 5.56 -13.94
N LEU A 82 -5.84 6.65 -13.18
CA LEU A 82 -6.57 6.77 -11.92
C LEU A 82 -7.64 7.86 -12.06
N PRO A 83 -8.84 7.52 -12.55
CA PRO A 83 -9.81 8.49 -13.05
C PRO A 83 -10.32 9.48 -12.01
N ARG A 84 -10.20 9.17 -10.71
CA ARG A 84 -10.61 10.08 -9.63
C ARG A 84 -9.44 10.85 -9.02
N PHE A 85 -8.22 10.34 -9.17
CA PHE A 85 -6.99 10.95 -8.68
C PHE A 85 -6.39 11.93 -9.69
N ASN A 86 -6.32 11.54 -10.96
CA ASN A 86 -5.89 12.38 -12.07
C ASN A 86 -6.71 12.00 -13.33
N PRO A 87 -7.86 12.67 -13.58
CA PRO A 87 -8.69 12.37 -14.74
C PRO A 87 -8.03 12.73 -16.07
N ASP A 88 -7.07 13.65 -16.06
CA ASP A 88 -6.45 14.21 -17.27
C ASP A 88 -5.11 13.56 -17.63
N GLY A 89 -4.74 12.47 -16.94
CA GLY A 89 -3.43 11.84 -17.14
C GLY A 89 -3.34 10.40 -16.66
N TYR A 90 -2.14 9.85 -16.82
CA TYR A 90 -1.81 8.50 -16.39
C TYR A 90 -0.48 8.51 -15.61
N PHE A 91 -0.26 7.46 -14.83
CA PHE A 91 0.98 7.20 -14.11
C PHE A 91 1.64 5.96 -14.69
N TYR A 92 2.92 5.77 -14.39
CA TYR A 92 3.59 4.49 -14.53
C TYR A 92 3.57 3.78 -13.18
N ALA A 93 2.90 2.64 -13.11
CA ALA A 93 2.84 1.80 -11.93
C ALA A 93 3.95 0.77 -11.97
N TYR A 94 4.82 0.84 -10.96
CA TYR A 94 5.72 -0.24 -10.59
C TYR A 94 5.00 -1.13 -9.58
N ALA A 95 4.81 -2.40 -9.89
CA ALA A 95 4.18 -3.39 -9.02
C ALA A 95 5.14 -4.55 -8.77
N ALA A 96 5.33 -4.96 -7.52
CA ALA A 96 6.24 -6.06 -7.19
C ALA A 96 5.84 -6.75 -5.89
N THR A 97 6.18 -8.04 -5.79
CA THR A 97 6.11 -8.83 -4.55
C THR A 97 7.37 -8.59 -3.71
N LEU A 98 7.24 -8.68 -2.37
CA LEU A 98 8.33 -8.62 -1.40
C LEU A 98 8.39 -9.94 -0.62
N GLY A 99 9.61 -10.39 -0.32
CA GLY A 99 9.88 -11.69 0.26
C GLY A 99 10.13 -12.76 -0.80
N ASP A 100 10.59 -13.91 -0.36
CA ASP A 100 11.02 -14.99 -1.24
C ASP A 100 9.83 -15.93 -1.51
N GLU A 101 9.70 -16.42 -2.75
CA GLU A 101 8.65 -17.37 -3.17
C GLU A 101 8.84 -18.77 -2.56
N GLU A 102 9.94 -19.00 -1.86
CA GLU A 102 10.40 -20.33 -1.43
C GLU A 102 9.80 -20.82 -0.10
N ASP A 103 9.11 -19.96 0.66
CA ASP A 103 8.66 -20.30 2.04
C ASP A 103 7.28 -20.97 2.10
N ASP A 104 6.56 -21.10 0.98
CA ASP A 104 5.31 -21.86 0.89
C ASP A 104 5.43 -22.90 -0.23
N GLY A 105 6.11 -24.04 0.04
CA GLY A 105 6.12 -25.26 -0.79
C GLY A 105 4.74 -25.91 -1.01
N SER A 106 3.65 -25.21 -0.69
CA SER A 106 2.31 -25.49 -1.17
C SER A 106 2.11 -24.74 -2.48
N GLY A 107 2.24 -25.44 -3.61
CA GLY A 107 2.01 -24.93 -4.98
C GLY A 107 0.58 -24.47 -5.29
N ASP A 108 -0.14 -23.95 -4.31
CA ASP A 108 -1.32 -23.14 -4.53
C ASP A 108 -0.85 -21.70 -4.73
N GLY A 109 -0.76 -21.25 -5.99
CA GLY A 109 -0.36 -19.90 -6.44
C GLY A 109 -1.31 -18.79 -6.00
N GLY A 110 -1.91 -18.91 -4.81
CA GLY A 110 -2.92 -18.04 -4.25
C GLY A 110 -2.32 -16.84 -3.53
N GLY A 111 -1.76 -15.89 -4.27
CA GLY A 111 -1.79 -14.44 -4.00
C GLY A 111 -1.64 -13.95 -2.55
N ARG A 112 -0.83 -14.60 -1.70
CA ARG A 112 -0.72 -14.31 -0.26
C ARG A 112 0.53 -13.51 0.13
N GLY A 113 1.30 -13.03 -0.85
CA GLY A 113 2.52 -12.25 -0.62
C GLY A 113 2.27 -10.82 -0.12
N VAL A 114 3.35 -10.20 0.38
CA VAL A 114 3.42 -8.75 0.56
C VAL A 114 3.74 -8.13 -0.79
N THR A 115 3.05 -7.06 -1.16
CA THR A 115 3.15 -6.43 -2.48
C THR A 115 3.27 -4.91 -2.35
N LEU A 116 4.06 -4.30 -3.23
CA LEU A 116 4.29 -2.86 -3.32
C LEU A 116 3.81 -2.34 -4.68
N ILE A 117 3.08 -1.23 -4.67
CA ILE A 117 2.90 -0.35 -5.84
C ILE A 117 3.61 0.97 -5.59
N LEU A 118 4.34 1.45 -6.60
CA LEU A 118 4.84 2.82 -6.69
C LEU A 118 4.30 3.46 -7.97
N LEU A 119 3.72 4.65 -7.87
CA LEU A 119 3.26 5.43 -9.02
C LEU A 119 4.25 6.53 -9.34
N SER A 120 4.73 6.55 -10.58
CA SER A 120 5.64 7.55 -11.12
C SER A 120 4.95 8.37 -12.20
N THR A 121 5.29 9.65 -12.32
CA THR A 121 4.97 10.47 -13.51
C THR A 121 6.03 10.33 -14.59
N GLU A 122 7.22 9.82 -14.24
CA GLU A 122 8.35 9.63 -15.16
C GLU A 122 8.31 8.23 -15.80
N ARG A 123 8.34 8.19 -17.13
CA ARG A 123 8.30 6.95 -17.94
C ARG A 123 9.54 6.08 -17.72
N GLU A 124 10.70 6.71 -17.53
CA GLU A 124 11.99 6.08 -17.31
C GLU A 124 12.27 5.80 -15.81
N GLY A 125 11.26 5.97 -14.94
CA GLY A 125 11.38 5.83 -13.48
C GLY A 125 11.54 4.40 -12.93
N PHE A 126 11.56 3.39 -13.79
CA PHE A 126 11.61 1.97 -13.39
C PHE A 126 12.74 1.65 -12.40
N TYR A 127 13.97 2.06 -12.71
CA TYR A 127 15.13 1.72 -11.87
C TYR A 127 15.10 2.41 -10.50
N ALA A 128 14.57 3.63 -10.45
CA ALA A 128 14.35 4.34 -9.19
C ALA A 128 13.32 3.62 -8.32
N ALA A 129 12.22 3.16 -8.92
CA ALA A 129 11.19 2.37 -8.26
C ALA A 129 11.73 1.01 -7.76
N ALA A 130 12.50 0.30 -8.58
CA ALA A 130 13.14 -0.96 -8.20
C ALA A 130 14.15 -0.78 -7.04
N ALA A 131 14.91 0.31 -7.04
CA ALA A 131 15.79 0.64 -5.93
C ALA A 131 15.01 0.97 -4.65
N CYS A 132 13.86 1.66 -4.77
CA CYS A 132 12.94 1.90 -3.65
C CYS A 132 12.41 0.59 -3.06
N ARG A 133 12.01 -0.36 -3.92
CA ARG A 133 11.57 -1.69 -3.50
C ARG A 133 12.66 -2.37 -2.67
N ARG A 134 13.89 -2.47 -3.20
CA ARG A 134 15.00 -3.14 -2.50
C ARG A 134 15.26 -2.55 -1.12
N ARG A 135 15.38 -1.22 -1.00
CA ARG A 135 15.60 -0.55 0.30
C ARG A 135 14.48 -0.81 1.31
N LEU A 136 13.24 -0.75 0.84
CA LEU A 136 12.09 -1.04 1.69
C LEU A 136 12.13 -2.49 2.14
N GLU A 137 12.34 -3.42 1.21
CA GLU A 137 12.39 -4.85 1.48
C GLU A 137 13.47 -5.22 2.49
N GLU A 138 14.70 -4.70 2.32
CA GLU A 138 15.80 -4.85 3.26
C GLU A 138 15.40 -4.38 4.67
N THR A 139 14.73 -3.21 4.75
CA THR A 139 14.23 -2.69 6.03
C THR A 139 13.17 -3.61 6.64
N LEU A 140 12.20 -4.09 5.85
CA LEU A 140 11.14 -4.97 6.33
C LEU A 140 11.69 -6.34 6.76
N ARG A 141 12.69 -6.88 6.04
CA ARG A 141 13.39 -8.13 6.39
C ARG A 141 14.20 -7.97 7.68
N ALA A 142 15.03 -6.93 7.77
CA ALA A 142 15.88 -6.69 8.93
C ALA A 142 15.09 -6.51 10.24
N GLN A 143 13.89 -5.96 10.16
CA GLN A 143 13.00 -5.76 11.30
C GLN A 143 12.07 -6.96 11.56
N GLY A 144 12.10 -8.00 10.73
CA GLY A 144 11.19 -9.16 10.83
C GLY A 144 9.73 -8.86 10.47
N TRP A 145 9.42 -7.67 9.94
CA TRP A 145 8.05 -7.25 9.66
C TRP A 145 7.40 -8.01 8.50
N LEU A 146 8.17 -8.56 7.56
CA LEU A 146 7.61 -9.46 6.53
C LEU A 146 6.98 -10.71 7.15
N ARG A 147 7.65 -11.29 8.17
CA ARG A 147 7.12 -12.46 8.90
C ARG A 147 5.88 -12.10 9.71
N GLU A 148 5.85 -10.93 10.34
CA GLU A 148 4.65 -10.44 11.05
C GLU A 148 3.47 -10.20 10.10
N LEU A 149 3.72 -9.64 8.91
CA LEU A 149 2.70 -9.49 7.87
C LEU A 149 2.18 -10.84 7.40
N ALA A 150 3.05 -11.80 7.12
CA ALA A 150 2.66 -13.17 6.76
C ALA A 150 1.85 -13.87 7.87
N ALA A 151 2.25 -13.68 9.13
CA ALA A 151 1.49 -14.19 10.28
C ALA A 151 0.09 -13.56 10.36
N ALA A 152 -0.03 -12.25 10.17
CA ALA A 152 -1.32 -11.56 10.12
C ALA A 152 -2.19 -11.99 8.93
N LEU A 153 -1.58 -12.44 7.83
CA LEU A 153 -2.30 -13.03 6.70
C LEU A 153 -2.87 -14.41 7.04
N ARG A 154 -2.04 -15.28 7.64
CA ARG A 154 -2.40 -16.66 8.05
C ARG A 154 -3.42 -16.70 9.17
N ALA A 155 -3.33 -15.79 10.15
CA ALA A 155 -4.28 -15.66 11.24
C ALA A 155 -5.72 -15.40 10.77
N GLY A 156 -5.92 -15.10 9.48
CA GLY A 156 -7.19 -14.66 8.94
C GLY A 156 -7.51 -13.25 9.43
N ALA A 157 -8.16 -12.43 8.60
CA ALA A 157 -8.63 -11.14 9.09
C ALA A 157 -9.67 -11.39 10.19
N GLY A 158 -9.25 -11.27 11.45
CA GLY A 158 -10.10 -10.94 12.58
C GLY A 158 -10.64 -9.52 12.42
N TYR A 159 -11.44 -9.31 11.38
CA TYR A 159 -12.49 -8.33 11.35
C TYR A 159 -13.80 -9.09 11.19
N GLY A 160 -14.01 -10.00 12.15
CA GLY A 160 -15.35 -10.45 12.49
C GLY A 160 -16.04 -9.34 13.30
N PRO A 161 -17.37 -9.33 13.31
CA PRO A 161 -18.19 -8.26 13.89
C PRO A 161 -18.03 -8.10 15.42
N ALA A 162 -17.15 -8.89 16.06
CA ALA A 162 -16.87 -8.87 17.50
C ALA A 162 -15.93 -7.74 17.95
N ARG A 163 -15.37 -6.91 17.05
CA ARG A 163 -14.34 -5.91 17.41
C ARG A 163 -14.81 -4.46 17.54
N PRO A 164 -15.85 -3.97 16.85
CA PRO A 164 -16.79 -3.07 17.51
C PRO A 164 -17.70 -3.95 18.38
N GLY A 165 -18.31 -3.45 19.46
CA GLY A 165 -19.33 -4.20 20.21
C GLY A 165 -20.62 -4.44 19.43
N ALA A 166 -20.53 -4.79 18.14
CA ALA A 166 -21.62 -4.86 17.17
C ALA A 166 -21.54 -6.18 16.36
N PRO A 167 -21.81 -7.34 17.00
CA PRO A 167 -21.69 -8.69 16.43
C PRO A 167 -22.54 -8.96 15.18
N GLU A 168 -23.47 -8.06 14.81
CA GLU A 168 -24.31 -8.15 13.61
C GLU A 168 -23.72 -7.43 12.37
N LEU A 169 -22.60 -6.70 12.50
CA LEU A 169 -22.12 -5.83 11.42
C LEU A 169 -21.33 -6.61 10.35
N ARG A 170 -22.00 -6.96 9.25
CA ARG A 170 -21.43 -7.78 8.15
C ARG A 170 -20.76 -6.98 7.03
N HIS A 171 -21.11 -5.70 6.89
CA HIS A 171 -20.64 -4.86 5.78
C HIS A 171 -20.17 -3.49 6.28
N PHE A 172 -19.07 -2.99 5.71
CA PHE A 172 -18.56 -1.64 5.93
C PHE A 172 -18.37 -0.95 4.59
N LEU A 173 -19.02 0.19 4.38
CA LEU A 173 -18.69 1.13 3.32
C LEU A 173 -17.87 2.28 3.93
N TYR A 174 -16.74 2.60 3.32
CA TYR A 174 -15.92 3.73 3.76
C TYR A 174 -16.61 5.04 3.33
N LYS A 175 -17.26 5.72 4.28
CA LYS A 175 -17.76 7.08 4.08
C LYS A 175 -16.56 8.06 4.13
N PRO A 176 -16.37 8.94 3.14
CA PRO A 176 -15.46 10.08 3.30
C PRO A 176 -15.86 10.87 4.55
N LEU A 177 -14.90 11.25 5.39
CA LEU A 177 -15.16 12.16 6.50
C LEU A 177 -15.69 13.47 5.94
N GLU A 178 -16.98 13.74 6.15
CA GLU A 178 -17.59 15.05 6.00
C GLU A 178 -17.88 15.55 7.41
N GLY A 179 -17.20 16.62 7.81
CA GLY A 179 -17.40 17.28 9.10
C GLY A 179 -16.32 18.34 9.38
N PRO A 180 -16.67 19.52 9.91
CA PRO A 180 -15.72 20.63 10.12
C PRO A 180 -14.91 20.49 11.42
N GLU A 181 -13.67 21.00 11.38
CA GLU A 181 -12.89 21.62 12.48
C GLU A 181 -12.19 20.85 13.61
N GLU A 182 -12.15 19.51 13.68
CA GLU A 182 -11.30 18.81 14.69
C GLU A 182 -10.09 18.05 14.10
N MET A 183 -9.42 18.65 13.11
CA MET A 183 -8.06 18.24 12.75
C MET A 183 -7.05 19.03 13.58
N GLN A 184 -6.65 18.47 14.72
CA GLN A 184 -5.55 19.00 15.55
C GLN A 184 -4.31 19.26 14.68
N GLN A 185 -3.95 20.54 14.60
CA GLN A 185 -2.78 21.06 13.91
C GLN A 185 -1.50 20.50 14.57
N LEU A 186 -0.50 20.16 13.76
CA LEU A 186 0.86 19.96 14.25
C LEU A 186 1.61 21.30 14.14
N PRO A 187 2.38 21.69 15.17
CA PRO A 187 2.94 23.04 15.28
C PRO A 187 3.96 23.31 14.19
N GLN A 188 3.89 24.54 13.66
CA GLN A 188 4.87 25.10 12.75
C GLN A 188 6.12 25.48 13.55
N PHE A 189 7.30 25.10 13.06
CA PHE A 189 8.54 25.75 13.48
C PHE A 189 8.94 26.74 12.40
N THR A 190 9.01 28.01 12.81
CA THR A 190 9.59 29.17 12.12
C THR A 190 11.06 28.96 11.81
#